data_AF-A0A379S2H9-F1
#
_entry.id   AF-A0A379S2H9-F1
#
_cell.length_a   1.000
_cell.length_b   1.000
_cell.length_c   1.000
_cell.angle_alpha   90.00
_cell.angle_beta   90.00
_cell.angle_gamma   90.00
#
_symmetry.space_group_name_H-M   'P 1'
#
loop_
_entity.id
_entity.type
_entity.pdbx_description
1 polymer ?
#
loop_
_entity_poly.entity_id
_entity_poly.type
_entity_poly.pdbx_seq_one_letter_code
_entity_poly.pdbx_strand_id
1 'polypeptide(L)'
;MVLITYADQFHSDTSKPLPTFNKFHRQWLAAIFSHLHLLPFCPWSSDDGFSVVDYYQVAPETGDWEDISDLSQSSQLMFDFVCNHMSAKSEWFNHYLQQAPGFENFFIAVDPSTDLSAVTRPRALPLLTPFTLKDKSVHHLWTTFSDDQIDLNYRCPDVLLAMVDVLLTYLEKGADYIRLDAVGFMWKIPGTTCIHLPQTHLLIKLFRAITDDVAPGTVIITETNVPHKDNIAYLGNGEDEAHMVYQFSLPPLVLHAVHGQDVRALCSWAQSLTLPQKIRPGSISLRLMTVLGLIHYAVFCRKTRY
;
A
#
# COMPACT_ATOMS: atom_id res chain seq x y z
N MET A 1 -6.37 12.10 15.84
CA MET A 1 -7.20 11.28 14.93
C MET A 1 -6.55 11.29 13.55
N VAL A 2 -6.85 10.28 12.72
CA VAL A 2 -6.36 10.19 11.33
C VAL A 2 -7.52 10.46 10.37
N LEU A 3 -7.33 11.36 9.41
CA LEU A 3 -8.21 11.56 8.26
C LEU A 3 -7.66 10.78 7.08
N ILE A 4 -8.52 10.11 6.33
CA ILE A 4 -8.13 9.35 5.12
C ILE A 4 -8.96 9.86 3.97
N THR A 5 -8.29 10.29 2.90
CA THR A 5 -8.97 10.94 1.77
C THR A 5 -8.17 10.75 0.49
N TYR A 6 -8.88 10.74 -0.64
CA TYR A 6 -8.26 10.90 -1.95
C TYR A 6 -7.82 12.35 -2.16
N ALA A 7 -6.73 12.54 -2.92
CA ALA A 7 -6.26 13.85 -3.37
C ALA A 7 -7.30 14.59 -4.21
N ASP A 8 -8.16 13.85 -4.91
CA ASP A 8 -9.24 14.37 -5.75
C ASP A 8 -10.59 14.47 -5.02
N GLN A 9 -10.65 14.31 -3.69
CA GLN A 9 -11.94 14.26 -2.99
C GLN A 9 -12.66 15.62 -2.96
N PHE A 10 -11.90 16.72 -2.95
CA PHE A 10 -12.41 18.09 -2.83
C PHE A 10 -12.17 18.86 -4.12
N HIS A 11 -13.22 19.49 -4.66
CA HIS A 11 -13.18 20.18 -5.93
C HIS A 11 -13.64 21.63 -5.80
N SER A 12 -13.10 22.49 -6.67
CA SER A 12 -13.60 23.84 -6.90
C SER A 12 -13.52 24.17 -8.39
N ASP A 13 -14.29 25.16 -8.84
CA ASP A 13 -14.31 25.56 -10.24
C ASP A 13 -13.05 26.33 -10.67
N THR A 14 -12.23 26.78 -9.72
CA THR A 14 -11.14 27.73 -9.95
C THR A 14 -9.75 27.20 -9.59
N SER A 15 -9.65 26.03 -8.99
CA SER A 15 -8.38 25.51 -8.47
C SER A 15 -8.35 23.99 -8.56
N LYS A 16 -7.14 23.44 -8.67
CA LYS A 16 -6.94 21.99 -8.62
C LYS A 16 -7.41 21.40 -7.27
N PRO A 17 -7.69 20.09 -7.23
CA PRO A 17 -8.18 19.41 -6.03
C PRO A 17 -7.30 19.58 -4.78
N LEU A 18 -5.98 19.40 -4.86
CA LEU A 18 -5.10 19.50 -3.69
C LEU A 18 -5.10 20.93 -3.08
N PRO A 19 -4.88 22.03 -3.83
CA PRO A 19 -5.00 23.38 -3.27
C PRO A 19 -6.37 23.64 -2.63
N THR A 20 -7.43 23.12 -3.25
CA THR A 20 -8.80 23.23 -2.72
C THR A 20 -8.92 22.50 -1.39
N PHE A 21 -8.39 21.28 -1.32
CA PHE A 21 -8.36 20.48 -0.11
C PHE A 21 -7.51 21.15 0.98
N ASN A 22 -6.33 21.68 0.67
CA ASN A 22 -5.47 22.36 1.65
C ASN A 22 -6.18 23.51 2.34
N LYS A 23 -6.92 24.33 1.57
CA LYS A 23 -7.73 25.42 2.11
C LYS A 23 -8.83 24.89 3.02
N PHE A 24 -9.56 23.87 2.58
CA PHE A 24 -10.63 23.27 3.37
C PHE A 24 -10.10 22.62 4.66
N HIS A 25 -9.00 21.88 4.55
CA HIS A 25 -8.34 21.20 5.64
C HIS A 25 -7.89 22.18 6.71
N ARG A 26 -7.15 23.23 6.34
CA ARG A 26 -6.68 24.27 7.28
C ARG A 26 -7.83 24.97 8.00
N GLN A 27 -8.93 25.23 7.30
CA GLN A 27 -10.05 25.96 7.88
C GLN A 27 -10.89 25.09 8.83
N TRP A 28 -11.09 23.81 8.51
CA TRP A 28 -12.13 23.00 9.16
C TRP A 28 -11.64 21.70 9.81
N LEU A 29 -10.53 21.12 9.33
CA LEU A 29 -10.14 19.74 9.67
C LEU A 29 -8.85 19.66 10.50
N ALA A 30 -7.91 20.60 10.31
CA ALA A 30 -6.58 20.55 10.94
C ALA A 30 -6.63 20.52 12.48
N ALA A 31 -7.64 21.16 13.10
CA ALA A 31 -7.81 21.15 14.55
C ALA A 31 -8.33 19.80 15.09
N ILE A 32 -8.88 18.93 14.22
CA ILE A 32 -9.50 17.64 14.58
C ILE A 32 -8.55 16.48 14.23
N PHE A 33 -7.94 16.55 13.05
CA PHE A 33 -7.11 15.50 12.49
C PHE A 33 -5.65 15.93 12.48
N SER A 34 -4.88 15.35 13.40
CA SER A 34 -3.43 15.48 13.51
C SER A 34 -2.66 14.77 12.38
N HIS A 35 -3.28 13.79 11.74
CA HIS A 35 -2.66 12.91 10.76
C HIS A 35 -3.57 12.84 9.53
N LEU A 36 -2.96 12.85 8.36
CA LEU A 36 -3.63 12.77 7.07
C LEU A 36 -3.02 11.63 6.27
N HIS A 37 -3.81 10.60 5.99
CA HIS A 37 -3.49 9.59 4.99
C HIS A 37 -4.07 10.02 3.65
N LEU A 38 -3.17 10.49 2.80
CA LEU A 38 -3.50 10.80 1.42
C LEU A 38 -3.39 9.51 0.62
N LEU A 39 -4.53 8.98 0.19
CA LEU A 39 -4.59 7.81 -0.71
C LEU A 39 -3.80 8.12 -1.99
N PRO A 40 -3.39 7.09 -2.79
CA PRO A 40 -2.39 7.27 -3.82
C PRO A 40 -2.70 8.47 -4.72
N PHE A 41 -1.76 9.41 -4.75
CA PHE A 41 -1.89 10.72 -5.40
C PHE A 41 -0.96 10.86 -6.60
N CYS A 42 -0.15 9.84 -6.89
CA CYS A 42 0.66 9.75 -8.09
C CYS A 42 -0.23 9.53 -9.33
N PRO A 43 0.25 9.84 -10.55
CA PRO A 43 -0.43 9.45 -11.78
C PRO A 43 -0.75 7.95 -11.77
N TRP A 44 -1.96 7.59 -12.15
CA TRP A 44 -2.45 6.21 -12.10
C TRP A 44 -3.34 5.87 -13.30
N SER A 45 -3.54 4.58 -13.58
CA SER A 45 -4.28 4.12 -14.76
C SER A 45 -5.56 3.33 -14.44
N SER A 46 -5.62 2.66 -13.29
CA SER A 46 -6.79 1.96 -12.77
C SER A 46 -6.74 1.80 -11.23
N ASP A 47 -7.75 1.14 -10.66
CA ASP A 47 -7.88 0.80 -9.23
C ASP A 47 -7.77 2.00 -8.27
N ASP A 48 -8.39 3.13 -8.63
CA ASP A 48 -8.51 4.34 -7.80
C ASP A 48 -7.15 4.79 -7.20
N GLY A 49 -6.09 4.82 -8.01
CA GLY A 49 -4.76 5.25 -7.57
C GLY A 49 -3.76 4.12 -7.34
N PHE A 50 -4.21 2.88 -7.17
CA PHE A 50 -3.32 1.76 -6.83
C PHE A 50 -2.64 1.11 -8.03
N SER A 51 -2.98 1.48 -9.27
CA SER A 51 -2.18 1.16 -10.46
C SER A 51 -1.31 2.35 -10.84
N VAL A 52 -0.17 2.50 -10.16
CA VAL A 52 0.71 3.69 -10.24
C VAL A 52 1.51 3.71 -11.55
N VAL A 53 1.41 4.82 -12.28
CA VAL A 53 2.12 5.06 -13.56
C VAL A 53 3.51 5.65 -13.32
N ASP A 54 3.63 6.61 -12.39
CA ASP A 54 4.90 7.25 -12.06
C ASP A 54 4.96 7.63 -10.57
N TYR A 55 5.85 6.99 -9.82
CA TYR A 55 6.03 7.23 -8.39
C TYR A 55 6.60 8.61 -8.06
N TYR A 56 7.30 9.27 -8.99
CA TYR A 56 8.05 10.50 -8.72
C TYR A 56 7.25 11.78 -8.96
N GLN A 57 6.01 11.65 -9.44
CA GLN A 57 5.11 12.76 -9.74
C GLN A 57 3.86 12.72 -8.87
N VAL A 58 3.30 13.89 -8.61
CA VAL A 58 1.90 14.05 -8.18
C VAL A 58 1.05 14.11 -9.44
N ALA A 59 -0.13 13.47 -9.43
CA ALA A 59 -1.04 13.45 -10.56
C ALA A 59 -1.35 14.91 -11.00
N PRO A 60 -0.95 15.35 -12.21
CA PRO A 60 -1.00 16.75 -12.61
C PRO A 60 -2.39 17.39 -12.55
N GLU A 61 -3.43 16.58 -12.70
CA GLU A 61 -4.83 16.97 -12.56
C GLU A 61 -5.23 17.27 -11.10
N THR A 62 -4.50 16.73 -10.12
CA THR A 62 -4.77 16.91 -8.69
C THR A 62 -3.98 18.06 -8.07
N GLY A 63 -2.71 18.23 -8.44
CA GLY A 63 -1.80 19.22 -7.87
C GLY A 63 -0.33 18.95 -8.20
N ASP A 64 0.57 19.38 -7.32
CA ASP A 64 2.01 19.14 -7.39
C ASP A 64 2.63 18.85 -6.00
N TRP A 65 3.96 18.73 -5.93
CA TRP A 65 4.65 18.46 -4.66
C TRP A 65 4.64 19.66 -3.72
N GLU A 66 4.53 20.90 -4.23
CA GLU A 66 4.35 22.10 -3.43
C GLU A 66 3.04 22.07 -2.67
N ASP A 67 1.95 21.61 -3.30
CA ASP A 67 0.65 21.42 -2.65
C ASP A 67 0.72 20.36 -1.51
N ILE A 68 1.47 19.27 -1.70
CA ILE A 68 1.69 18.26 -0.66
C ILE A 68 2.53 18.84 0.49
N SER A 69 3.55 19.63 0.16
CA SER A 69 4.38 20.32 1.15
C SER A 69 3.59 21.33 1.99
N ASP A 70 2.57 22.01 1.44
CA ASP A 70 1.66 22.87 2.22
C ASP A 70 0.82 22.07 3.23
N LEU A 71 0.42 20.82 2.90
CA LEU A 71 -0.29 19.96 3.86
C LEU A 71 0.57 19.57 5.07
N SER A 72 1.85 19.28 4.86
CA SER A 72 2.78 18.85 5.92
C SER A 72 2.97 19.92 7.01
N GLN A 73 2.70 21.19 6.70
CA GLN A 73 2.74 22.29 7.68
C GLN A 73 1.64 22.19 8.75
N SER A 74 0.58 21.41 8.51
CA SER A 74 -0.59 21.34 9.39
C SER A 74 -0.99 19.92 9.79
N SER A 75 -0.32 18.90 9.28
CA SER A 75 -0.62 17.49 9.57
C SER A 75 0.56 16.59 9.31
N GLN A 76 0.62 15.50 10.06
CA GLN A 76 1.54 14.40 9.77
C GLN A 76 1.01 13.60 8.59
N LEU A 77 1.83 13.39 7.57
CA LEU A 77 1.40 12.81 6.30
C LEU A 77 1.68 11.32 6.24
N MET A 78 0.68 10.55 5.82
CA MET A 78 0.82 9.14 5.46
C MET A 78 0.65 8.98 3.96
N PHE A 79 1.67 8.41 3.31
CA PHE A 79 1.65 8.09 1.88
C PHE A 79 1.49 6.58 1.66
N ASP A 80 0.79 6.22 0.60
CA ASP A 80 0.74 4.86 0.09
C ASP A 80 2.01 4.54 -0.70
N PHE A 81 2.75 3.54 -0.23
CA PHE A 81 3.86 2.94 -0.95
C PHE A 81 3.37 1.66 -1.63
N VAL A 82 2.90 1.82 -2.87
CA VAL A 82 2.46 0.73 -3.74
C VAL A 82 3.66 -0.03 -4.24
N CYS A 83 4.15 -0.96 -3.42
CA CYS A 83 5.43 -1.60 -3.63
C CYS A 83 5.36 -2.98 -4.28
N ASN A 84 4.19 -3.61 -4.37
CA ASN A 84 4.09 -4.94 -4.98
C ASN A 84 4.10 -4.92 -6.52
N HIS A 85 3.44 -3.92 -7.11
CA HIS A 85 3.09 -3.88 -8.51
C HIS A 85 3.07 -2.44 -9.01
N MET A 86 3.06 -2.27 -10.32
CA MET A 86 2.90 -0.96 -10.95
C MET A 86 2.03 -1.05 -12.21
N SER A 87 1.63 0.11 -12.73
CA SER A 87 0.80 0.19 -13.93
C SER A 87 1.49 -0.38 -15.17
N ALA A 88 0.73 -1.08 -16.01
CA ALA A 88 1.10 -1.45 -17.37
C ALA A 88 1.29 -0.24 -18.31
N LYS A 89 0.98 0.99 -17.86
CA LYS A 89 1.24 2.24 -18.58
C LYS A 89 2.48 2.98 -18.06
N SER A 90 3.21 2.40 -17.11
CA SER A 90 4.42 3.00 -16.55
C SER A 90 5.62 2.95 -17.51
N GLU A 91 6.56 3.88 -17.33
CA GLU A 91 7.81 3.88 -18.11
C GLU A 91 8.68 2.64 -17.84
N TRP A 92 8.68 2.10 -16.62
CA TRP A 92 9.44 0.88 -16.33
C TRP A 92 8.88 -0.30 -17.11
N PHE A 93 7.56 -0.40 -17.22
CA PHE A 93 6.92 -1.43 -18.03
C PHE A 93 7.15 -1.22 -19.52
N ASN A 94 7.05 0.02 -20.00
CA ASN A 94 7.41 0.36 -21.37
C ASN A 94 8.87 -0.06 -21.69
N HIS A 95 9.83 0.23 -20.81
CA HIS A 95 11.21 -0.20 -20.97
C HIS A 95 11.36 -1.73 -21.01
N TYR A 96 10.62 -2.47 -20.16
CA TYR A 96 10.56 -3.94 -20.24
C TYR A 96 10.06 -4.42 -21.60
N LEU A 97 8.94 -3.87 -22.10
CA LEU A 97 8.39 -4.23 -23.42
C LEU A 97 9.35 -3.91 -24.57
N GLN A 98 10.09 -2.80 -24.45
CA GLN A 98 11.11 -2.39 -25.42
C GLN A 98 12.41 -3.18 -25.32
N GLN A 99 12.53 -4.07 -24.33
CA GLN A 99 13.75 -4.83 -24.01
C GLN A 99 14.94 -3.88 -23.80
N ALA A 100 14.70 -2.78 -23.08
CA ALA A 100 15.73 -1.81 -22.73
C ALA A 100 16.73 -2.44 -21.72
N PRO A 101 18.05 -2.21 -21.89
CA PRO A 101 19.05 -2.73 -20.97
C PRO A 101 18.78 -2.36 -19.52
N GLY A 102 18.82 -3.35 -18.63
CA GLY A 102 18.57 -3.19 -17.18
C GLY A 102 17.13 -3.47 -16.77
N PHE A 103 16.18 -3.53 -17.71
CA PHE A 103 14.76 -3.79 -17.40
C PHE A 103 14.35 -5.26 -17.61
N GLU A 104 15.22 -6.12 -18.13
CA GLU A 104 14.88 -7.49 -18.59
C GLU A 104 14.20 -8.34 -17.51
N ASN A 105 14.52 -8.09 -16.25
CA ASN A 105 14.02 -8.84 -15.10
C ASN A 105 13.12 -8.03 -14.17
N PHE A 106 12.64 -6.85 -14.58
CA PHE A 106 11.82 -5.98 -13.70
C PHE A 106 10.47 -6.60 -13.32
N PHE A 107 9.92 -7.45 -14.19
CA PHE A 107 8.64 -8.13 -14.01
C PHE A 107 8.80 -9.65 -14.10
N ILE A 108 7.77 -10.37 -13.65
CA ILE A 108 7.83 -11.83 -13.47
C ILE A 108 7.16 -12.51 -14.66
N ALA A 109 7.96 -12.96 -15.63
CA ALA A 109 7.49 -13.84 -16.70
C ALA A 109 7.41 -15.29 -16.22
N VAL A 110 6.28 -15.95 -16.48
CA VAL A 110 6.01 -17.34 -16.08
C VAL A 110 5.48 -18.11 -17.28
N ASP A 111 5.90 -19.37 -17.42
CA ASP A 111 5.31 -20.28 -18.41
C ASP A 111 3.83 -20.52 -18.06
N PRO A 112 2.86 -20.28 -18.98
CA PRO A 112 1.43 -20.53 -18.76
C PRO A 112 1.06 -21.94 -18.30
N SER A 113 1.93 -22.93 -18.55
CA SER A 113 1.76 -24.31 -18.10
C SER A 113 2.18 -24.55 -16.65
N THR A 114 2.80 -23.56 -16.00
CA THR A 114 3.22 -23.65 -14.59
C THR A 114 2.01 -23.83 -13.68
N ASP A 115 2.08 -24.79 -12.75
CA ASP A 115 1.04 -24.97 -11.75
C ASP A 115 1.07 -23.82 -10.73
N LEU A 116 0.02 -23.00 -10.77
CA LEU A 116 -0.23 -21.87 -9.88
C LEU A 116 -1.47 -22.10 -8.98
N SER A 117 -1.91 -23.35 -8.82
CA SER A 117 -3.10 -23.70 -8.03
C SER A 117 -2.95 -23.38 -6.55
N ALA A 118 -1.72 -23.43 -6.01
CA ALA A 118 -1.43 -23.12 -4.62
C ALA A 118 -1.44 -21.62 -4.29
N VAL A 119 -1.38 -20.74 -5.30
CA VAL A 119 -1.26 -19.29 -5.12
C VAL A 119 -2.53 -18.71 -4.50
N THR A 120 -2.36 -17.87 -3.47
CA THR A 120 -3.46 -17.11 -2.87
C THR A 120 -3.88 -16.00 -3.81
N ARG A 121 -5.18 -15.94 -4.15
CA ARG A 121 -5.73 -14.95 -5.08
C ARG A 121 -6.63 -13.96 -4.35
N PRO A 122 -6.27 -12.67 -4.29
CA PRO A 122 -7.14 -11.67 -3.69
C PRO A 122 -8.36 -11.35 -4.57
N ARG A 123 -8.27 -11.61 -5.88
CA ARG A 123 -9.37 -11.44 -6.85
C ARG A 123 -9.57 -12.70 -7.68
N ALA A 124 -10.80 -12.95 -8.10
CA ALA A 124 -11.14 -14.08 -8.99
C ALA A 124 -10.78 -13.78 -10.46
N LEU A 125 -9.53 -13.34 -10.70
CA LEU A 125 -8.99 -13.00 -12.00
C LEU A 125 -7.83 -13.96 -12.38
N PRO A 126 -7.48 -14.06 -13.67
CA PRO A 126 -6.26 -14.74 -14.09
C PRO A 126 -5.03 -14.13 -13.41
N LEU A 127 -4.04 -14.96 -13.06
CA LEU A 127 -2.76 -14.52 -12.47
C LEU A 127 -1.72 -14.12 -13.50
N LEU A 128 -1.93 -14.49 -14.77
CA LEU A 128 -0.98 -14.29 -15.84
C LEU A 128 -1.66 -13.55 -16.99
N THR A 129 -1.05 -12.44 -17.41
CA THR A 129 -1.51 -11.64 -18.54
C THR A 129 -0.47 -11.69 -19.67
N PRO A 130 -0.86 -12.00 -20.93
CA PRO A 130 0.07 -12.02 -22.05
C PRO A 130 0.42 -10.60 -22.53
N PHE A 131 1.72 -10.35 -22.73
CA PHE A 131 2.24 -9.13 -23.33
C PHE A 131 3.23 -9.44 -24.44
N THR A 132 3.17 -8.66 -25.52
CA THR A 132 4.06 -8.82 -26.67
C THR A 132 5.23 -7.86 -26.56
N LEU A 133 6.44 -8.40 -26.52
CA LEU A 133 7.69 -7.63 -26.48
C LEU A 133 8.06 -7.11 -27.88
N LYS A 134 9.07 -6.23 -27.92
CA LYS A 134 9.59 -5.63 -29.15
C LYS A 134 10.02 -6.66 -30.20
N ASP A 135 10.65 -7.75 -29.79
CA ASP A 135 11.05 -8.88 -30.64
C ASP A 135 9.89 -9.80 -31.10
N LYS A 136 8.64 -9.45 -30.76
CA LYS A 136 7.41 -10.21 -31.04
C LYS A 136 7.23 -11.49 -30.23
N SER A 137 8.10 -11.77 -29.27
CA SER A 137 7.84 -12.81 -28.26
C SER A 137 6.67 -12.41 -27.36
N VAL A 138 5.94 -13.42 -26.85
CA VAL A 138 4.83 -13.23 -25.91
C VAL A 138 5.27 -13.73 -24.55
N HIS A 139 5.31 -12.84 -23.57
CA HIS A 139 5.56 -13.17 -22.17
C HIS A 139 4.26 -13.13 -21.39
N HIS A 140 4.03 -14.15 -20.56
CA HIS A 140 2.90 -14.16 -19.63
C HIS A 140 3.39 -13.67 -18.27
N LEU A 141 2.98 -12.45 -17.93
CA LEU A 141 3.48 -11.74 -16.76
C LEU A 141 2.54 -11.89 -15.58
N TRP A 142 3.11 -11.96 -14.38
CA TRP A 142 2.37 -12.07 -13.13
C TRP A 142 1.58 -10.78 -12.84
N THR A 143 0.27 -10.93 -12.65
CA THR A 143 -0.71 -9.86 -12.46
C THR A 143 -1.68 -10.24 -11.35
N THR A 144 -1.24 -10.10 -10.09
CA THR A 144 -1.98 -10.57 -8.91
C THR A 144 -3.38 -9.95 -8.78
N PHE A 145 -3.53 -8.69 -9.22
CA PHE A 145 -4.74 -7.90 -8.97
C PHE A 145 -5.53 -7.57 -10.24
N SER A 146 -4.88 -7.20 -11.33
CA SER A 146 -5.53 -6.94 -12.63
C SER A 146 -4.49 -6.97 -13.75
N ASP A 147 -4.96 -7.03 -14.99
CA ASP A 147 -4.11 -6.98 -16.18
C ASP A 147 -3.33 -5.66 -16.33
N ASP A 148 -3.78 -4.58 -15.68
CA ASP A 148 -3.10 -3.30 -15.63
C ASP A 148 -2.10 -3.19 -14.46
N GLN A 149 -2.10 -4.12 -13.51
CA GLN A 149 -1.24 -4.12 -12.33
C GLN A 149 -0.19 -5.23 -12.42
N ILE A 150 1.00 -4.89 -12.92
CA ILE A 150 2.07 -5.85 -13.19
C ILE A 150 2.96 -5.98 -11.95
N ASP A 151 3.09 -7.20 -11.43
CA ASP A 151 3.87 -7.46 -10.22
C ASP A 151 5.38 -7.29 -10.47
N LEU A 152 6.02 -6.54 -9.57
CA LEU A 152 7.46 -6.29 -9.57
C LEU A 152 8.23 -7.53 -9.13
N ASN A 153 9.38 -7.78 -9.77
CA ASN A 153 10.23 -8.92 -9.48
C ASN A 153 11.34 -8.59 -8.48
N TYR A 154 11.05 -8.73 -7.18
CA TYR A 154 12.03 -8.50 -6.11
C TYR A 154 13.20 -9.48 -6.07
N ARG A 155 13.22 -10.54 -6.90
CA ARG A 155 14.42 -11.36 -7.10
C ARG A 155 15.50 -10.61 -7.90
N CYS A 156 15.11 -9.60 -8.67
CA CYS A 156 16.02 -8.68 -9.34
C CYS A 156 16.48 -7.60 -8.36
N PRO A 157 17.78 -7.49 -8.05
CA PRO A 157 18.29 -6.45 -7.15
C PRO A 157 18.00 -5.03 -7.66
N ASP A 158 17.96 -4.83 -8.97
CA ASP A 158 17.70 -3.51 -9.57
C ASP A 158 16.27 -3.04 -9.28
N VAL A 159 15.30 -3.96 -9.22
CA VAL A 159 13.93 -3.65 -8.77
C VAL A 159 13.93 -3.23 -7.31
N LEU A 160 14.67 -3.94 -6.45
CA LEU A 160 14.78 -3.57 -5.05
C LEU A 160 15.38 -2.17 -4.89
N LEU A 161 16.47 -1.87 -5.60
CA LEU A 161 17.10 -0.55 -5.56
C LEU A 161 16.16 0.54 -6.07
N ALA A 162 15.49 0.33 -7.21
CA ALA A 162 14.54 1.29 -7.75
C ALA A 162 13.37 1.58 -6.78
N MET A 163 12.90 0.56 -6.05
CA MET A 163 11.84 0.73 -5.06
C MET A 163 12.35 1.37 -3.75
N VAL A 164 13.61 1.16 -3.40
CA VAL A 164 14.26 1.93 -2.32
C VAL A 164 14.36 3.41 -2.72
N ASP A 165 14.69 3.74 -3.97
CA ASP A 165 14.72 5.13 -4.44
C ASP A 165 13.34 5.80 -4.37
N VAL A 166 12.26 5.06 -4.67
CA VAL A 166 10.88 5.54 -4.46
C VAL A 166 10.61 5.81 -2.98
N LEU A 167 10.97 4.88 -2.10
CA LEU A 167 10.81 5.06 -0.66
C LEU A 167 11.57 6.31 -0.17
N LEU A 168 12.84 6.46 -0.55
CA LEU A 168 13.67 7.61 -0.20
C LEU A 168 13.06 8.92 -0.72
N THR A 169 12.50 8.91 -1.92
CA THR A 169 11.79 10.08 -2.47
C THR A 169 10.60 10.44 -1.60
N TYR A 170 9.78 9.47 -1.18
CA TYR A 170 8.62 9.75 -0.32
C TYR A 170 9.03 10.31 1.04
N LEU A 171 10.12 9.80 1.62
CA LEU A 171 10.69 10.34 2.87
C LEU A 171 11.19 11.78 2.67
N GLU A 172 11.94 12.05 1.59
CA GLU A 172 12.41 13.40 1.26
C GLU A 172 11.25 14.39 1.03
N LYS A 173 10.15 13.93 0.45
CA LYS A 173 8.94 14.72 0.20
C LYS A 173 8.03 14.90 1.41
N GLY A 174 8.45 14.42 2.60
CA GLY A 174 7.78 14.73 3.86
C GLY A 174 6.79 13.66 4.35
N ALA A 175 6.99 12.40 3.99
CA ALA A 175 6.21 11.30 4.57
C ALA A 175 6.60 11.04 6.04
N ASP A 176 5.68 11.31 6.97
CA ASP A 176 5.81 10.91 8.38
C ASP A 176 5.39 9.46 8.60
N TYR A 177 4.54 8.92 7.71
CA TYR A 177 4.08 7.54 7.71
C TYR A 177 4.12 6.96 6.30
N ILE A 178 4.50 5.69 6.19
CA ILE A 178 4.53 4.94 4.93
C ILE A 178 3.63 3.72 5.07
N ARG A 179 2.55 3.67 4.29
CA ARG A 179 1.67 2.50 4.19
C ARG A 179 2.17 1.57 3.09
N LEU A 180 2.58 0.36 3.46
CA LEU A 180 2.97 -0.68 2.51
C LEU A 180 1.74 -1.37 1.96
N ASP A 181 1.39 -1.04 0.71
CA ASP A 181 0.25 -1.63 0.00
C ASP A 181 0.58 -3.00 -0.59
N ALA A 182 -0.37 -3.93 -0.50
CA ALA A 182 -0.25 -5.29 -1.06
C ALA A 182 1.04 -6.02 -0.64
N VAL A 183 1.61 -5.66 0.51
CA VAL A 183 2.96 -6.03 0.91
C VAL A 183 3.14 -7.56 1.02
N GLY A 184 2.07 -8.28 1.35
CA GLY A 184 2.08 -9.73 1.46
C GLY A 184 2.51 -10.47 0.20
N PHE A 185 2.29 -9.88 -0.98
CA PHE A 185 2.47 -10.51 -2.29
C PHE A 185 3.84 -10.21 -2.94
N MET A 186 4.72 -9.46 -2.26
CA MET A 186 5.99 -8.98 -2.84
C MET A 186 6.91 -10.10 -3.34
N TRP A 187 6.85 -11.31 -2.76
CA TRP A 187 7.71 -12.42 -3.18
C TRP A 187 6.93 -13.62 -3.74
N LYS A 188 7.45 -14.19 -4.83
CA LYS A 188 6.76 -15.18 -5.66
C LYS A 188 7.60 -16.46 -5.80
N ILE A 189 7.00 -17.59 -5.45
CA ILE A 189 7.56 -18.93 -5.62
C ILE A 189 6.42 -19.85 -6.06
N PRO A 190 6.35 -20.23 -7.36
CA PRO A 190 5.37 -21.22 -7.83
C PRO A 190 5.39 -22.49 -6.98
N GLY A 191 4.22 -23.07 -6.74
CA GLY A 191 4.04 -24.19 -5.79
C GLY A 191 3.88 -23.78 -4.32
N THR A 192 3.93 -22.49 -3.99
CA THR A 192 3.61 -21.94 -2.66
C THR A 192 2.37 -21.04 -2.72
N THR A 193 1.96 -20.51 -1.57
CA THR A 193 0.85 -19.54 -1.50
C THR A 193 1.20 -18.17 -2.10
N CYS A 194 2.48 -17.86 -2.32
CA CYS A 194 2.97 -16.54 -2.76
C CYS A 194 2.45 -15.36 -1.91
N ILE A 195 2.14 -15.61 -0.63
CA ILE A 195 1.75 -14.60 0.34
C ILE A 195 2.48 -14.89 1.66
N HIS A 196 2.93 -13.84 2.35
CA HIS A 196 3.63 -13.94 3.65
C HIS A 196 4.94 -14.75 3.61
N LEU A 197 5.58 -14.85 2.44
CA LEU A 197 6.83 -15.61 2.33
C LEU A 197 7.94 -14.95 3.18
N PRO A 198 8.91 -15.72 3.72
CA PRO A 198 9.98 -15.17 4.54
C PRO A 198 10.75 -14.03 3.87
N GLN A 199 10.91 -14.07 2.55
CA GLN A 199 11.55 -13.02 1.77
C GLN A 199 10.77 -11.72 1.79
N THR A 200 9.44 -11.77 1.81
CA THR A 200 8.58 -10.58 1.99
C THR A 200 8.89 -9.91 3.32
N HIS A 201 8.99 -10.68 4.42
CA HIS A 201 9.37 -10.13 5.72
C HIS A 201 10.76 -9.49 5.69
N LEU A 202 11.74 -10.13 5.05
CA LEU A 202 13.10 -9.56 4.91
C LEU A 202 13.11 -8.23 4.13
N LEU A 203 12.28 -8.10 3.09
CA LEU A 203 12.14 -6.84 2.34
C LEU A 203 11.59 -5.73 3.22
N ILE A 204 10.57 -6.01 4.03
CA ILE A 204 9.97 -5.02 4.94
C ILE A 204 10.96 -4.62 6.03
N LYS A 205 11.72 -5.57 6.59
CA LYS A 205 12.79 -5.27 7.55
C LYS A 205 13.89 -4.39 6.95
N LEU A 206 14.22 -4.60 5.67
CA LEU A 206 15.15 -3.74 4.95
C LEU A 206 14.59 -2.32 4.78
N PHE A 207 13.34 -2.18 4.31
CA PHE A 207 12.68 -0.87 4.22
C PHE A 207 12.64 -0.17 5.58
N ARG A 208 12.32 -0.92 6.64
CA ARG A 208 12.35 -0.43 8.01
C ARG A 208 13.72 0.08 8.42
N ALA A 209 14.77 -0.71 8.19
CA ALA A 209 16.13 -0.32 8.55
C ALA A 209 16.58 0.94 7.80
N ILE A 210 16.24 1.07 6.52
CA ILE A 210 16.52 2.26 5.71
C ILE A 210 15.78 3.47 6.29
N THR A 211 14.47 3.35 6.53
CA THR A 211 13.64 4.43 7.09
C THR A 211 14.15 4.89 8.45
N ASP A 212 14.48 3.96 9.36
CA ASP A 212 14.98 4.30 10.70
C ASP A 212 16.32 5.04 10.66
N ASP A 213 17.16 4.77 9.66
CA ASP A 213 18.48 5.39 9.48
C ASP A 213 18.38 6.80 8.86
N VAL A 214 17.62 6.94 7.76
CA VAL A 214 17.59 8.18 6.96
C VAL A 214 16.49 9.16 7.37
N ALA A 215 15.40 8.67 7.98
CA ALA A 215 14.26 9.48 8.43
C ALA A 215 13.76 9.00 9.82
N PRO A 216 14.57 9.18 10.89
CA PRO A 216 14.20 8.73 12.22
C PRO A 216 12.87 9.33 12.68
N GLY A 217 11.95 8.46 13.10
CA GLY A 217 10.61 8.86 13.54
C GLY A 217 9.51 8.58 12.52
N THR A 218 9.84 8.31 11.26
CA THR A 218 8.86 7.89 10.26
C THR A 218 8.32 6.49 10.57
N VAL A 219 7.01 6.31 10.45
CA VAL A 219 6.31 5.08 10.83
C VAL A 219 5.89 4.28 9.60
N ILE A 220 6.41 3.06 9.49
CA ILE A 220 5.96 2.06 8.52
C ILE A 220 4.74 1.30 9.04
N ILE A 221 3.65 1.31 8.29
CA ILE A 221 2.45 0.52 8.52
C ILE A 221 2.22 -0.48 7.38
N THR A 222 1.97 -1.75 7.71
CA THR A 222 1.61 -2.74 6.67
C THR A 222 0.11 -2.84 6.50
N GLU A 223 -0.30 -3.00 5.24
CA GLU A 223 -1.64 -3.44 4.91
C GLU A 223 -1.67 -4.91 4.49
N THR A 224 -2.24 -5.75 5.36
CA THR A 224 -2.55 -7.14 5.04
C THR A 224 -3.91 -7.53 5.60
N ASN A 225 -4.90 -7.65 4.71
CA ASN A 225 -6.26 -8.09 5.07
C ASN A 225 -6.34 -9.62 5.18
N VAL A 226 -5.71 -10.16 6.23
CA VAL A 226 -5.56 -11.60 6.48
C VAL A 226 -5.94 -11.93 7.93
N PRO A 227 -6.06 -13.21 8.32
CA PRO A 227 -6.33 -13.58 9.70
C PRO A 227 -5.38 -12.88 10.68
N HIS A 228 -5.87 -12.55 11.87
CA HIS A 228 -5.17 -11.70 12.84
C HIS A 228 -3.72 -12.18 13.11
N LYS A 229 -3.51 -13.49 13.22
CA LYS A 229 -2.20 -14.10 13.47
C LYS A 229 -1.17 -13.79 12.37
N ASP A 230 -1.59 -13.82 11.11
CA ASP A 230 -0.71 -13.57 9.98
C ASP A 230 -0.42 -12.07 9.86
N ASN A 231 -1.42 -11.23 10.14
CA ASN A 231 -1.28 -9.78 10.10
C ASN A 231 -0.30 -9.26 11.19
N ILE A 232 -0.38 -9.75 12.43
CA ILE A 232 0.56 -9.33 13.49
C ILE A 232 1.99 -9.87 13.29
N ALA A 233 2.18 -10.88 12.43
CA ALA A 233 3.52 -11.40 12.14
C ALA A 233 4.42 -10.34 11.48
N TYR A 234 3.83 -9.34 10.80
CA TYR A 234 4.53 -8.20 10.21
C TYR A 234 5.12 -7.21 11.22
N LEU A 235 4.84 -7.38 12.52
CA LEU A 235 5.57 -6.67 13.57
C LEU A 235 6.97 -7.26 13.80
N GLY A 236 7.30 -8.39 13.17
CA GLY A 236 8.58 -9.07 13.31
C GLY A 236 8.84 -9.50 14.76
N ASN A 237 10.00 -9.10 15.29
CA ASN A 237 10.32 -9.30 16.71
C ASN A 237 9.74 -8.21 17.64
N GLY A 238 8.97 -7.28 17.08
CA GLY A 238 8.42 -6.10 17.75
C GLY A 238 9.23 -4.82 17.54
N GLU A 239 10.42 -4.89 16.96
CA GLU A 239 11.32 -3.74 16.79
C GLU A 239 11.91 -3.63 15.37
N ASP A 240 11.94 -4.73 14.59
CA ASP A 240 12.74 -4.84 13.37
C ASP A 240 11.98 -4.83 12.03
N GLU A 241 10.64 -4.89 12.03
CA GLU A 241 9.80 -4.91 10.82
C GLU A 241 8.83 -3.71 10.79
N ALA A 242 7.52 -3.92 10.58
CA ALA A 242 6.57 -2.82 10.59
C ALA A 242 6.42 -2.24 12.00
N HIS A 243 6.28 -0.92 12.06
CA HIS A 243 5.96 -0.23 13.31
C HIS A 243 4.50 -0.48 13.71
N MET A 244 3.63 -0.54 12.70
CA MET A 244 2.19 -0.67 12.86
C MET A 244 1.61 -1.68 11.87
N VAL A 245 0.47 -2.25 12.24
CA VAL A 245 -0.38 -3.07 11.36
C VAL A 245 -1.82 -2.56 11.43
N TYR A 246 -2.57 -2.65 10.33
CA TYR A 246 -4.01 -2.36 10.35
C TYR A 246 -4.78 -3.44 11.08
N GLN A 247 -5.80 -3.07 11.86
CA GLN A 247 -6.66 -4.05 12.53
C GLN A 247 -7.93 -4.34 11.71
N PHE A 248 -7.83 -5.20 10.70
CA PHE A 248 -8.94 -5.53 9.80
C PHE A 248 -10.10 -6.27 10.44
N SER A 249 -9.87 -7.02 11.52
CA SER A 249 -10.95 -7.76 12.19
C SER A 249 -11.91 -6.85 12.97
N LEU A 250 -11.44 -5.69 13.44
CA LEU A 250 -12.23 -4.84 14.33
C LEU A 250 -13.43 -4.16 13.64
N PRO A 251 -13.29 -3.49 12.47
CA PRO A 251 -14.43 -2.85 11.81
C PRO A 251 -15.64 -3.77 11.54
N PRO A 252 -15.49 -4.97 10.94
CA PRO A 252 -16.63 -5.86 10.71
C PRO A 252 -17.23 -6.39 12.01
N LEU A 253 -16.43 -6.62 13.06
CA LEU A 253 -16.94 -7.02 14.38
C LEU A 253 -17.73 -5.92 15.07
N VAL A 254 -17.30 -4.65 14.94
CA VAL A 254 -18.06 -3.50 15.43
C VAL A 254 -19.38 -3.36 14.69
N LEU A 255 -19.36 -3.48 13.35
CA LEU A 255 -20.58 -3.44 12.54
C LEU A 255 -21.54 -4.57 12.92
N HIS A 256 -21.02 -5.80 13.07
CA HIS A 256 -21.80 -6.95 13.52
C HIS A 256 -22.42 -6.71 14.90
N ALA A 257 -21.66 -6.16 15.85
CA ALA A 257 -22.15 -5.87 17.18
C ALA A 257 -23.25 -4.82 17.21
N VAL A 258 -23.12 -3.76 16.40
CA VAL A 258 -24.17 -2.73 16.26
C VAL A 258 -25.42 -3.31 15.59
N HIS A 259 -25.25 -4.06 14.49
CA HIS A 259 -26.36 -4.62 13.72
C HIS A 259 -27.13 -5.69 14.50
N GLY A 260 -26.41 -6.59 15.17
CA GLY A 260 -26.99 -7.66 15.98
C GLY A 260 -27.36 -7.24 17.41
N GLN A 261 -27.03 -6.01 17.81
CA GLN A 261 -27.12 -5.52 19.20
C GLN A 261 -26.46 -6.48 20.20
N ASP A 262 -25.37 -7.14 19.77
CA ASP A 262 -24.71 -8.22 20.50
C ASP A 262 -23.19 -8.11 20.40
N VAL A 263 -22.55 -7.86 21.54
CA VAL A 263 -21.11 -7.66 21.63
C VAL A 263 -20.33 -8.96 21.87
N ARG A 264 -20.98 -10.13 22.02
CA ARG A 264 -20.30 -11.38 22.41
C ARG A 264 -19.16 -11.76 21.48
N ALA A 265 -19.36 -11.68 20.16
CA ALA A 265 -18.32 -11.98 19.17
C ALA A 265 -17.14 -11.00 19.25
N LEU A 266 -17.43 -9.70 19.36
CA LEU A 266 -16.41 -8.65 19.51
C LEU A 266 -15.61 -8.84 20.81
N CYS A 267 -16.27 -9.10 21.93
CA CYS A 267 -15.63 -9.35 23.22
C CYS A 267 -14.79 -10.62 23.21
N SER A 268 -15.30 -11.72 22.64
CA SER A 268 -14.56 -12.98 22.52
C SER A 268 -13.30 -12.81 21.67
N TRP A 269 -13.41 -12.09 20.55
CA TRP A 269 -12.25 -11.76 19.73
C TRP A 269 -11.26 -10.88 20.49
N ALA A 270 -11.71 -9.81 21.15
CA ALA A 270 -10.85 -8.91 21.91
C ALA A 270 -10.10 -9.62 23.05
N GLN A 271 -10.74 -10.57 23.73
CA GLN A 271 -10.14 -11.42 24.76
C GLN A 271 -9.11 -12.41 24.20
N SER A 272 -9.21 -12.78 22.93
CA SER A 272 -8.25 -13.68 22.27
C SER A 272 -6.95 -12.99 21.83
N LEU A 273 -6.93 -11.65 21.82
CA LEU A 273 -5.77 -10.88 21.39
C LEU A 273 -4.63 -11.02 22.41
N THR A 274 -3.52 -11.59 21.95
CA THR A 274 -2.29 -11.67 22.73
C THR A 274 -1.34 -10.57 22.30
N LEU A 275 -0.83 -9.79 23.25
CA LEU A 275 0.24 -8.84 22.98
C LEU A 275 1.54 -9.61 22.65
N PRO A 276 2.32 -9.17 21.65
CA PRO A 276 3.68 -9.65 21.48
C PRO A 276 4.49 -9.50 22.78
N GLN A 277 5.18 -10.55 23.22
CA GLN A 277 5.73 -10.70 24.58
C GLN A 277 6.84 -9.70 24.99
N LYS A 278 7.16 -8.69 24.17
CA LYS A 278 8.21 -7.70 24.43
C LYS A 278 7.83 -6.25 24.13
N ILE A 279 6.56 -5.87 24.28
CA ILE A 279 6.16 -4.47 24.15
C ILE A 279 6.29 -3.79 25.52
N ARG A 280 7.21 -2.82 25.65
CA ARG A 280 7.37 -2.01 26.87
C ARG A 280 6.02 -1.39 27.28
N PRO A 281 5.65 -1.37 28.58
CA PRO A 281 4.40 -0.75 29.02
C PRO A 281 4.45 0.75 28.69
N GLY A 282 3.63 1.20 27.74
CA GLY A 282 3.56 2.60 27.29
C GLY A 282 3.51 2.82 25.77
N SER A 283 3.94 1.83 24.96
CA SER A 283 3.97 1.95 23.48
C SER A 283 2.81 1.25 22.76
N ILE A 284 1.85 0.70 23.50
CA ILE A 284 0.81 -0.21 22.99
C ILE A 284 -0.26 0.55 22.18
N SER A 285 -0.65 1.76 22.59
CA SER A 285 -1.74 2.50 21.93
C SER A 285 -1.38 3.04 20.54
N LEU A 286 -0.09 3.04 20.17
CA LEU A 286 0.40 3.60 18.91
C LEU A 286 0.78 2.55 17.85
N ARG A 287 0.67 1.24 18.14
CA ARG A 287 1.15 0.19 17.21
C ARG A 287 0.05 -0.49 16.39
N LEU A 288 -1.22 -0.23 16.71
CA LEU A 288 -2.37 -0.74 15.97
C LEU A 288 -3.17 0.45 15.46
N MET A 289 -3.20 0.65 14.14
CA MET A 289 -4.02 1.69 13.56
C MET A 289 -5.46 1.18 13.51
N THR A 290 -6.27 1.62 14.47
CA THR A 290 -7.72 1.42 14.41
C THR A 290 -8.30 2.50 13.53
N VAL A 291 -8.58 2.14 12.28
CA VAL A 291 -9.43 2.94 11.42
C VAL A 291 -10.86 2.58 11.79
N LEU A 292 -11.62 3.54 12.32
CA LEU A 292 -13.07 3.43 12.39
C LEU A 292 -13.63 3.36 10.96
N GLY A 293 -13.78 2.14 10.44
CA GLY A 293 -14.72 1.73 9.38
C GLY A 293 -14.63 2.37 8.00
N LEU A 294 -13.90 3.46 7.79
CA LEU A 294 -14.08 4.32 6.63
C LEU A 294 -13.12 4.03 5.47
N ILE A 295 -11.94 3.41 5.66
CA ILE A 295 -11.07 3.04 4.52
C ILE A 295 -11.78 2.04 3.62
N HIS A 296 -12.33 0.97 4.20
CA HIS A 296 -13.02 -0.03 3.39
C HIS A 296 -14.30 0.54 2.78
N TYR A 297 -15.06 1.38 3.49
CA TYR A 297 -16.27 1.97 2.90
C TYR A 297 -15.98 3.06 1.86
N ALA A 298 -14.93 3.86 1.99
CA ALA A 298 -14.58 4.89 1.00
C ALA A 298 -14.00 4.28 -0.28
N VAL A 299 -13.10 3.29 -0.15
CA VAL A 299 -12.57 2.52 -1.29
C VAL A 299 -13.70 1.68 -1.93
N PHE A 300 -14.64 1.14 -1.16
CA PHE A 300 -15.74 0.34 -1.71
C PHE A 300 -16.92 1.18 -2.26
N CYS A 301 -17.22 2.36 -1.69
CA CYS A 301 -18.29 3.24 -2.19
C CYS A 301 -17.95 3.94 -3.51
N ARG A 302 -16.67 4.14 -3.85
CA ARG A 302 -16.28 4.52 -5.22
C ARG A 302 -16.40 3.32 -6.17
N LYS A 303 -16.03 2.11 -5.71
CA LYS A 303 -16.16 0.84 -6.47
C LYS A 303 -17.59 0.43 -6.82
N THR A 304 -18.62 1.01 -6.20
CA THR A 304 -20.04 0.76 -6.54
C THR A 304 -20.68 1.82 -7.45
N ARG A 305 -19.90 2.75 -8.01
CA ARG A 305 -20.39 3.69 -9.04
C ARG A 305 -20.08 3.19 -10.46
N TYR A 306 -20.58 2.01 -10.81
CA TYR A 306 -20.73 1.56 -12.21
C TYR A 306 -21.99 0.71 -12.33
#